data_AF-A0A934M1K5-F1
#
_entry.id   AF-A0A934M1K5-F1
#
_cell.length_a   1.000
_cell.length_b   1.000
_cell.length_c   1.000
_cell.angle_alpha   90.00
_cell.angle_beta   90.00
_cell.angle_gamma   90.00
#
_symmetry.space_group_name_H-M   'P 1'
#
loop_
_entity.id
_entity.type
_entity.pdbx_description
1 polymer ?
#
loop_
_entity_poly.entity_id
_entity_poly.type
_entity_poly.pdbx_seq_one_letter_code
_entity_poly.pdbx_strand_id
1 'polypeptide(L)'
;MLGDVHMKGDSWRIVLPENPSAAPHVEIDIEQAQNNPMNDRVLLVEAIGIAKDLMKRVNARRFADWPRRATKPDAEGKVRHPLLEMEETNRWYCLHCDAEITGPQIAGNQWHCPGCGASPINIFPEAFWLGPNDERPVPVQARAEGQEIEPIVSVVDPRPRLDLNKDQVTHLIRAALFEDTTNASERMGAGLAEIWVDDDLNVVVSFKDHYWPEDKEPVAAIKVAALLGIEIDLEVTWSNPLFAWPGLGTVTHSTVEYTRLMLDAYRSHGTVEKTRKPITPQSELL
;
A
#
# COMPACT_ATOMS: atom_id res chain seq x y z
N MET A 1 -3.55 11.77 -9.71
CA MET A 1 -2.93 12.15 -8.42
C MET A 1 -1.42 12.11 -8.59
N LEU A 2 -0.69 13.01 -7.93
CA LEU A 2 0.71 13.46 -8.15
C LEU A 2 0.78 14.77 -8.95
N GLY A 3 0.39 15.89 -8.30
CA GLY A 3 0.65 17.24 -8.80
C GLY A 3 2.12 17.68 -8.67
N ASP A 4 2.97 16.83 -8.08
CA ASP A 4 4.41 17.06 -7.93
C ASP A 4 5.12 17.14 -9.29
N VAL A 5 6.15 17.98 -9.37
CA VAL A 5 7.05 18.04 -10.52
C VAL A 5 8.33 17.31 -10.21
N HIS A 6 8.66 16.30 -11.01
CA HIS A 6 9.92 15.58 -10.92
C HIS A 6 10.83 16.00 -12.07
N MET A 7 12.04 16.43 -11.73
CA MET A 7 13.13 16.67 -12.67
C MET A 7 14.27 15.74 -12.31
N LYS A 8 14.87 15.09 -13.30
CA LYS A 8 15.93 14.10 -13.08
C LYS A 8 17.08 14.37 -14.04
N GLY A 9 18.28 14.07 -13.58
CA GLY A 9 19.47 13.94 -14.41
C GLY A 9 20.33 12.80 -13.91
N ASP A 10 21.55 12.72 -14.43
CA ASP A 10 22.48 11.65 -14.06
C ASP A 10 22.85 11.78 -12.57
N SER A 11 22.51 10.76 -11.78
CA SER A 11 22.80 10.67 -10.36
C SER A 11 22.15 11.76 -9.47
N TRP A 12 21.08 12.41 -9.93
CA TRP A 12 20.29 13.32 -9.09
C TRP A 12 18.83 13.42 -9.51
N ARG A 13 17.99 13.86 -8.57
CA ARG A 13 16.57 14.13 -8.78
C ARG A 13 16.12 15.33 -7.95
N ILE A 14 15.34 16.21 -8.56
CA ILE A 14 14.60 17.27 -7.88
C ILE A 14 13.13 16.88 -7.86
N VAL A 15 12.52 16.90 -6.68
CA VAL A 15 11.08 16.77 -6.47
C VAL A 15 10.58 18.11 -5.95
N LEU A 16 9.72 18.75 -6.74
CA LEU A 16 9.02 19.95 -6.32
C LEU A 16 7.59 19.54 -5.91
N PRO A 17 7.25 19.59 -4.61
CA PRO A 17 5.94 19.15 -4.15
C PRO A 17 4.81 20.04 -4.65
N GLU A 18 3.63 19.45 -4.76
CA GLU A 18 2.37 20.13 -5.10
C GLU A 18 2.05 21.26 -4.12
N ASN A 19 2.33 21.05 -2.84
CA ASN A 19 2.14 22.02 -1.77
C ASN A 19 3.12 23.21 -1.95
N PRO A 20 2.63 24.44 -2.20
CA PRO A 20 3.50 25.60 -2.40
C PRO A 20 4.36 25.97 -1.17
N SER A 21 3.92 25.54 0.02
CA SER A 21 4.63 25.79 1.28
C SER A 21 5.67 24.72 1.62
N ALA A 22 5.77 23.65 0.82
CA ALA A 22 6.77 22.60 1.01
C ALA A 22 8.09 22.96 0.32
N ALA A 23 9.21 22.55 0.93
CA ALA A 23 10.52 22.73 0.34
C ALA A 23 10.71 21.84 -0.90
N PRO A 24 11.41 22.30 -1.94
CA PRO A 24 11.92 21.40 -2.97
C PRO A 24 12.86 20.36 -2.33
N HIS A 25 12.74 19.10 -2.75
CA HIS A 25 13.63 18.03 -2.33
C HIS A 25 14.63 17.73 -3.44
N VAL A 26 15.90 17.60 -3.09
CA VAL A 26 17.01 17.31 -4.00
C VAL A 26 17.68 16.04 -3.51
N GLU A 27 17.51 14.97 -4.26
CA GLU A 27 18.15 13.68 -4.02
C GLU A 27 19.42 13.60 -4.86
N ILE A 28 20.54 13.28 -4.22
CA ILE A 28 21.84 13.05 -4.84
C ILE A 28 22.24 11.61 -4.60
N ASP A 29 22.65 10.90 -5.65
CA ASP A 29 23.17 9.55 -5.54
C ASP A 29 24.41 9.49 -4.65
N ILE A 30 24.44 8.54 -3.71
CA ILE A 30 25.55 8.31 -2.79
C ILE A 30 26.88 8.08 -3.51
N GLU A 31 26.88 7.41 -4.66
CA GLU A 31 28.11 7.15 -5.42
C GLU A 31 28.71 8.42 -6.04
N GLN A 32 27.90 9.46 -6.23
CA GLN A 32 28.30 10.74 -6.83
C GLN A 32 28.22 11.91 -5.84
N ALA A 33 28.04 11.65 -4.55
CA ALA A 33 27.72 12.68 -3.54
C ALA A 33 28.66 13.89 -3.55
N GLN A 34 29.96 13.69 -3.80
CA GLN A 34 30.95 14.78 -3.80
C GLN A 34 31.02 15.53 -5.14
N ASN A 35 30.83 14.85 -6.27
CA ASN A 35 31.06 15.40 -7.61
C ASN A 35 29.75 15.73 -8.36
N ASN A 36 28.61 15.66 -7.67
CA ASN A 36 27.32 15.87 -8.29
C ASN A 36 27.12 17.32 -8.74
N PRO A 37 26.54 17.57 -9.93
CA PRO A 37 26.23 18.92 -10.39
C PRO A 37 25.31 19.70 -9.44
N MET A 38 24.43 19.03 -8.69
CA MET A 38 23.53 19.69 -7.73
C MET A 38 24.23 20.24 -6.49
N ASN A 39 25.54 19.98 -6.32
CA ASN A 39 26.36 20.65 -5.30
C ASN A 39 26.71 22.10 -5.70
N ASP A 40 26.61 22.44 -6.99
CA ASP A 40 26.74 23.83 -7.45
C ASP A 40 25.45 24.60 -7.14
N ARG A 41 25.57 25.63 -6.29
CA ARG A 41 24.42 26.44 -5.84
C ARG A 41 23.74 27.20 -6.98
N VAL A 42 24.50 27.69 -7.96
CA VAL A 42 23.95 28.45 -9.09
C VAL A 42 23.13 27.52 -9.96
N LEU A 43 23.71 26.37 -10.32
CA LEU A 43 23.02 25.36 -11.12
C LEU A 43 21.77 24.80 -10.40
N LEU A 44 21.86 24.58 -9.09
CA LEU A 44 20.73 24.12 -8.28
C LEU A 44 19.58 25.13 -8.29
N VAL A 45 19.87 26.42 -8.11
CA VAL A 45 18.85 27.49 -8.15
C VAL A 45 18.19 27.56 -9.53
N GLU A 46 18.98 27.48 -10.60
CA GLU A 46 18.44 27.47 -11.97
C GLU A 46 17.55 26.25 -12.23
N ALA A 47 18.00 25.05 -11.84
CA ALA A 47 17.24 23.81 -11.99
C ALA A 47 15.90 23.85 -11.23
N ILE A 48 15.91 24.35 -9.99
CA ILE A 48 14.68 24.57 -9.20
C ILE A 48 13.78 25.61 -9.89
N GLY A 49 14.35 26.67 -10.47
CA GLY A 49 13.60 27.67 -11.25
C GLY A 49 12.84 27.04 -12.41
N ILE A 50 13.50 26.18 -13.18
CA ILE A 50 12.88 25.42 -14.29
C ILE A 50 11.75 24.53 -13.78
N ALA A 51 11.97 23.82 -12.66
CA ALA A 51 10.94 22.98 -12.04
C ALA A 51 9.72 23.81 -11.57
N LYS A 52 9.95 25.00 -10.98
CA LYS A 52 8.90 25.94 -10.57
C LYS A 52 8.08 26.44 -11.77
N ASP A 53 8.72 26.74 -12.90
CA ASP A 53 8.02 27.16 -14.11
C ASP A 53 7.19 26.04 -14.73
N LEU A 54 7.66 24.79 -14.66
CA LEU A 54 6.85 23.63 -15.03
C LEU A 54 5.68 23.45 -14.07
N MET A 55 5.88 23.63 -12.76
CA MET A 55 4.83 23.55 -11.75
C MET A 55 3.73 24.58 -11.97
N LYS A 56 4.06 25.81 -12.39
CA LYS A 56 3.04 26.80 -12.81
C LYS A 56 2.12 26.26 -13.92
N ARG A 57 2.68 25.54 -14.90
CA ARG A 57 1.89 24.93 -16.00
C ARG A 57 1.03 23.77 -15.51
N VAL A 58 1.55 22.93 -14.63
CA VAL A 58 0.79 21.83 -14.00
C VAL A 58 -0.38 22.40 -13.20
N ASN A 59 -0.11 23.40 -12.37
CA ASN A 59 -1.13 24.10 -11.58
C ASN A 59 -2.18 24.77 -12.44
N ALA A 60 -1.79 25.45 -13.54
CA ALA A 60 -2.76 26.07 -14.45
C ALA A 60 -3.75 25.07 -15.06
N ARG A 61 -3.29 23.85 -15.40
CA ARG A 61 -4.18 22.78 -15.87
C ARG A 61 -5.12 22.30 -14.77
N ARG A 62 -4.59 22.08 -13.56
CA ARG A 62 -5.41 21.68 -12.41
C ARG A 62 -6.48 22.71 -12.09
N PHE A 63 -6.14 23.99 -12.11
CA PHE A 63 -7.07 25.08 -11.82
C PHE A 63 -8.10 25.34 -12.92
N ALA A 64 -7.87 24.83 -14.14
CA ALA A 64 -8.86 24.94 -15.21
C ALA A 64 -10.15 24.16 -14.90
N ASP A 65 -10.02 23.07 -14.13
CA ASP A 65 -11.14 22.24 -13.69
C ASP A 65 -11.79 22.75 -12.39
N TRP A 66 -11.19 23.76 -11.74
CA TRP A 66 -11.69 24.27 -10.47
C TRP A 66 -12.72 25.39 -10.69
N PRO A 67 -13.70 25.52 -9.78
CA PRO A 67 -14.55 26.71 -9.76
C PRO A 67 -13.69 27.97 -9.66
N ARG A 68 -14.06 29.03 -10.40
CA ARG A 68 -13.34 30.31 -10.37
C ARG A 68 -13.16 30.87 -8.95
N ARG A 69 -14.12 30.62 -8.06
CA ARG A 69 -14.08 31.06 -6.66
C ARG A 69 -13.13 30.25 -5.78
N ALA A 70 -12.59 29.13 -6.25
CA ALA A 70 -11.54 28.39 -5.55
C ALA A 70 -10.18 29.09 -5.64
N THR A 71 -9.90 29.80 -6.73
CA THR A 71 -8.61 30.46 -6.97
C THR A 71 -8.68 31.99 -6.85
N LYS A 72 -9.89 32.56 -6.91
CA LYS A 72 -10.11 34.00 -6.84
C LYS A 72 -11.18 34.35 -5.79
N PRO A 73 -10.77 34.83 -4.60
CA PRO A 73 -11.70 35.35 -3.61
C PRO A 73 -12.61 36.46 -4.16
N ASP A 74 -13.79 36.64 -3.58
CA ASP A 74 -14.64 37.82 -3.83
C ASP A 74 -14.18 39.05 -3.01
N ALA A 75 -14.99 40.12 -3.01
CA ALA A 75 -14.65 41.35 -2.31
C ALA A 75 -14.65 41.18 -0.77
N GLU A 76 -15.43 40.23 -0.27
CA GLU A 76 -15.55 39.84 1.13
C GLU A 76 -14.54 38.75 1.54
N GLY A 77 -13.70 38.32 0.59
CA GLY A 77 -12.68 37.28 0.79
C GLY A 77 -13.24 35.86 0.79
N LYS A 78 -14.49 35.63 0.37
CA LYS A 78 -15.07 34.29 0.29
C LYS A 78 -14.50 33.52 -0.89
N VAL A 79 -14.32 32.22 -0.68
CA VAL A 79 -13.84 31.26 -1.68
C VAL A 79 -14.69 30.01 -1.64
N ARG A 80 -14.60 29.20 -2.70
CA ARG A 80 -15.32 27.93 -2.84
C ARG A 80 -14.36 26.74 -2.84
N HIS A 81 -14.66 25.71 -2.05
CA HIS A 81 -13.86 24.49 -2.04
C HIS A 81 -13.78 23.85 -3.45
N PRO A 82 -12.58 23.48 -3.95
CA PRO A 82 -12.42 23.02 -5.32
C PRO A 82 -12.86 21.57 -5.54
N LEU A 83 -12.81 20.73 -4.50
CA LEU A 83 -13.05 19.28 -4.62
C LEU A 83 -14.34 18.80 -3.96
N LEU A 84 -14.93 19.61 -3.09
CA LEU A 84 -16.02 19.20 -2.20
C LEU A 84 -17.13 20.22 -2.35
N GLU A 85 -18.37 19.75 -2.43
CA GLU A 85 -19.53 20.62 -2.51
C GLU A 85 -19.82 21.20 -1.12
N MET A 86 -19.34 22.42 -0.90
CA MET A 86 -19.44 23.16 0.36
C MET A 86 -19.86 24.61 0.08
N GLU A 87 -20.41 25.28 1.09
CA GLU A 87 -20.76 26.70 1.01
C GLU A 87 -19.53 27.59 0.83
N GLU A 88 -19.73 28.74 0.18
CA GLU A 88 -18.67 29.74 0.04
C GLU A 88 -18.50 30.52 1.34
N THR A 89 -17.29 30.48 1.88
CA THR A 89 -16.94 31.13 3.14
C THR A 89 -15.57 31.79 3.04
N ASN A 90 -15.35 32.80 3.89
CA ASN A 90 -14.08 33.49 4.04
C ASN A 90 -13.22 32.93 5.18
N ARG A 91 -13.70 31.89 5.87
CA ARG A 91 -12.97 31.18 6.93
C ARG A 91 -13.00 29.68 6.69
N TRP A 92 -11.84 29.07 6.87
CA TRP A 92 -11.59 27.66 6.67
C TRP A 92 -10.75 27.13 7.83
N TYR A 93 -10.86 25.84 8.11
CA TYR A 93 -10.21 25.19 9.24
C TYR A 93 -9.47 23.96 8.76
N CYS A 94 -8.26 23.77 9.27
CA CYS A 94 -7.45 22.60 8.97
C CYS A 94 -7.67 21.50 10.02
N LEU A 95 -8.08 20.31 9.57
CA LEU A 95 -8.28 19.14 10.43
C LEU A 95 -7.01 18.67 11.17
N HIS A 96 -5.82 19.01 10.67
CA HIS A 96 -4.55 18.46 11.19
C HIS A 96 -3.90 19.32 12.27
N CYS A 97 -4.12 20.64 12.23
CA CYS A 97 -3.42 21.58 13.12
C CYS A 97 -4.34 22.61 13.75
N ASP A 98 -5.66 22.44 13.58
CA ASP A 98 -6.70 23.31 14.11
C ASP A 98 -6.53 24.78 13.73
N ALA A 99 -5.82 25.08 12.65
CA ALA A 99 -5.59 26.44 12.22
C ALA A 99 -6.83 27.03 11.54
N GLU A 100 -7.20 28.27 11.90
CA GLU A 100 -8.14 29.10 11.16
C GLU A 100 -7.40 29.78 9.99
N ILE A 101 -7.95 29.66 8.78
CA ILE A 101 -7.33 30.10 7.53
C ILE A 101 -8.33 31.00 6.81
N THR A 102 -7.91 32.18 6.38
CA THR A 102 -8.77 33.08 5.60
C THR A 102 -8.91 32.60 4.15
N GLY A 103 -10.00 32.98 3.49
CA GLY A 103 -10.23 32.66 2.07
C GLY A 103 -9.07 33.08 1.14
N PRO A 104 -8.50 34.29 1.26
CA PRO A 104 -7.31 34.67 0.50
C PRO A 104 -6.07 33.80 0.78
N GLN A 105 -5.82 33.45 2.05
CA GLN A 105 -4.69 32.59 2.41
C GLN A 105 -4.82 31.20 1.79
N ILE A 106 -6.00 30.57 1.89
CA ILE A 106 -6.21 29.20 1.39
C ILE A 106 -6.20 29.13 -0.14
N ALA A 107 -6.81 30.12 -0.83
CA ALA A 107 -6.77 30.20 -2.28
C ALA A 107 -5.35 30.47 -2.80
N GLY A 108 -4.60 31.37 -2.14
CA GLY A 108 -3.22 31.68 -2.47
C GLY A 108 -2.27 30.49 -2.28
N ASN A 109 -2.52 29.65 -1.27
CA ASN A 109 -1.75 28.43 -1.01
C ASN A 109 -2.36 27.18 -1.68
N GLN A 110 -3.17 27.36 -2.73
CA GLN A 110 -3.69 26.27 -3.56
C GLN A 110 -4.45 25.21 -2.79
N TRP A 111 -5.19 25.62 -1.76
CA TRP A 111 -5.94 24.77 -0.86
C TRP A 111 -5.13 23.84 0.04
N HIS A 112 -3.81 24.00 0.12
CA HIS A 112 -3.03 23.41 1.19
C HIS A 112 -3.09 24.29 2.45
N CYS A 113 -3.12 23.67 3.64
CA CYS A 113 -3.00 24.43 4.88
C CYS A 113 -1.66 25.21 4.91
N PRO A 114 -1.67 26.54 5.09
CA PRO A 114 -0.42 27.32 5.18
C PRO A 114 0.44 27.00 6.41
N GLY A 115 -0.14 26.39 7.45
CA GLY A 115 0.55 26.06 8.69
C GLY A 115 1.28 24.72 8.63
N CYS A 116 0.55 23.64 8.31
CA CYS A 116 1.10 22.28 8.31
C CYS A 116 1.21 21.62 6.92
N GLY A 117 0.69 22.26 5.86
CA GLY A 117 0.73 21.71 4.50
C GLY A 117 -0.32 20.64 4.18
N ALA A 118 -1.26 20.38 5.08
CA ALA A 118 -2.35 19.42 4.86
C ALA A 118 -3.07 19.67 3.52
N SER A 119 -3.47 18.58 2.87
CA SER A 119 -4.08 18.61 1.53
C SER A 119 -5.51 19.17 1.53
N PRO A 120 -6.03 19.61 0.38
CA PRO A 120 -7.36 20.23 0.27
C PRO A 120 -8.50 19.44 0.91
N ILE A 121 -8.47 18.10 0.82
CA ILE A 121 -9.52 17.24 1.39
C ILE A 121 -9.65 17.35 2.92
N ASN A 122 -8.65 17.95 3.59
CA ASN A 122 -8.61 18.14 5.03
C ASN A 122 -8.93 19.58 5.47
N ILE A 123 -9.50 20.39 4.57
CA ILE A 123 -9.83 21.79 4.81
C ILE A 123 -11.34 21.96 4.77
N PHE A 124 -11.91 22.49 5.84
CA PHE A 124 -13.36 22.52 6.04
C PHE A 124 -13.87 23.92 6.40
N PRO A 125 -15.13 24.26 6.07
CA PRO A 125 -15.71 25.55 6.40
C PRO A 125 -16.04 25.70 7.90
N GLU A 126 -16.06 24.58 8.64
CA GLU A 126 -16.31 24.50 10.08
C GLU A 126 -15.37 23.48 10.73
N ALA A 127 -14.94 23.73 11.97
CA ALA A 127 -14.11 22.81 12.75
C ALA A 127 -14.98 21.78 13.50
N PHE A 128 -15.76 20.98 12.78
CA PHE A 128 -16.76 20.06 13.35
C PHE A 128 -16.18 18.97 14.27
N TRP A 129 -14.86 18.74 14.20
CA TRP A 129 -14.14 17.77 15.04
C TRP A 129 -13.82 18.32 16.43
N LEU A 130 -13.93 19.64 16.65
CA LEU A 130 -13.67 20.26 17.94
C LEU A 130 -14.96 20.31 18.77
N GLY A 131 -14.86 19.78 19.99
CA GLY A 131 -15.91 19.85 20.98
C GLY A 131 -16.02 21.22 21.67
N PRO A 132 -17.07 21.45 22.47
CA PRO A 132 -17.31 22.74 23.13
C PRO A 132 -16.21 23.19 24.10
N ASN A 133 -15.41 22.25 24.60
CA ASN A 133 -14.35 22.49 25.57
C ASN A 133 -12.95 22.47 24.96
N ASP A 134 -12.82 22.20 23.67
CA ASP A 134 -11.53 22.17 22.99
C ASP A 134 -11.01 23.59 22.74
N GLU A 135 -9.69 23.70 22.59
CA GLU A 135 -9.06 24.96 22.23
C GLU A 135 -9.61 25.48 20.90
N ARG A 136 -9.91 26.77 20.84
CA ARG A 136 -10.45 27.37 19.62
C ARG A 136 -9.38 27.42 18.54
N PRO A 137 -9.76 27.24 17.27
CA PRO A 137 -8.84 27.43 16.16
C PRO A 137 -8.12 28.77 16.22
N VAL A 138 -6.80 28.73 16.02
CA VAL A 138 -5.95 29.92 16.04
C VAL A 138 -5.67 30.35 14.60
N PRO A 139 -5.69 31.66 14.27
CA PRO A 139 -5.33 32.14 12.95
C PRO A 139 -3.95 31.64 12.50
N VAL A 140 -3.89 31.09 11.30
CA VAL A 140 -2.65 30.55 10.73
C VAL A 140 -1.64 31.68 10.51
N GLN A 141 -0.42 31.48 10.99
CA GLN A 141 0.73 32.31 10.66
C GLN A 141 1.29 31.83 9.32
N ALA A 142 0.73 32.35 8.23
CA ALA A 142 1.25 32.07 6.89
C ALA A 142 2.64 32.71 6.72
N ARG A 143 3.53 32.04 5.99
CA ARG A 143 4.80 32.66 5.56
C ARG A 143 4.52 33.87 4.66
N ALA A 144 5.42 34.85 4.70
CA ALA A 144 5.30 36.03 3.86
C ALA A 144 5.40 35.65 2.37
N GLU A 145 4.59 36.32 1.53
CA GLU A 145 4.65 36.14 0.08
C GLU A 145 6.08 36.45 -0.43
N GLY A 146 6.63 35.52 -1.22
CA GLY A 146 7.98 35.68 -1.81
C GLY A 146 9.14 35.23 -0.92
N GLN A 147 8.89 34.70 0.29
CA GLN A 147 9.95 34.06 1.06
C GLN A 147 10.42 32.78 0.36
N GLU A 148 11.68 32.76 -0.08
CA GLU A 148 12.26 31.55 -0.68
C GLU A 148 12.40 30.45 0.37
N ILE A 149 11.98 29.25 -0.01
CA ILE A 149 12.14 28.04 0.80
C ILE A 149 13.43 27.37 0.36
N GLU A 150 14.38 27.24 1.29
CA GLU A 150 15.61 26.51 1.02
C GLU A 150 15.30 25.05 0.66
N PRO A 151 15.95 24.49 -0.38
CA PRO A 151 15.76 23.10 -0.75
C PRO A 151 16.36 22.17 0.30
N ILE A 152 15.70 21.03 0.51
CA ILE A 152 16.22 19.94 1.33
C ILE A 152 17.07 19.06 0.44
N VAL A 153 18.38 19.00 0.70
CA VAL A 153 19.32 18.15 -0.03
C VAL A 153 19.59 16.88 0.76
N SER A 154 19.34 15.72 0.16
CA SER A 154 19.59 14.40 0.72
C SER A 154 20.52 13.59 -0.18
N VAL A 155 21.46 12.87 0.44
CA VAL A 155 22.25 11.84 -0.24
C VAL A 155 21.53 10.51 -0.07
N VAL A 156 21.22 9.84 -1.18
CA VAL A 156 20.41 8.61 -1.21
C VAL A 156 21.12 7.51 -1.98
N ASP A 157 20.94 6.27 -1.57
CA ASP A 157 21.29 5.10 -2.39
C ASP A 157 20.10 4.82 -3.33
N PRO A 158 20.24 5.04 -4.65
CA PRO A 158 19.11 4.89 -5.58
C PRO A 158 18.83 3.41 -5.93
N ARG A 159 19.66 2.47 -5.46
CA ARG A 159 19.44 1.05 -5.72
C ARG A 159 18.11 0.63 -5.08
N PRO A 160 17.21 -0.03 -5.84
CA PRO A 160 15.98 -0.56 -5.28
C PRO A 160 16.30 -1.46 -4.08
N ARG A 161 15.75 -1.13 -2.91
CA ARG A 161 15.81 -2.02 -1.74
C ARG A 161 14.68 -3.04 -1.88
N LEU A 162 15.05 -4.31 -1.85
CA LEU A 162 14.08 -5.40 -1.72
C LEU A 162 13.88 -5.65 -0.22
N ASP A 163 12.95 -4.93 0.39
CA ASP A 163 12.56 -5.17 1.78
C ASP A 163 11.43 -6.21 1.80
N LEU A 164 11.80 -7.49 2.02
CA LEU A 164 10.83 -8.58 2.14
C LEU A 164 10.24 -8.61 3.55
N ASN A 165 8.92 -8.75 3.64
CA ASN A 165 8.23 -9.05 4.88
C ASN A 165 7.86 -10.53 5.00
N LYS A 166 7.40 -10.94 6.19
CA LYS A 166 7.02 -12.33 6.50
C LYS A 166 6.00 -12.92 5.53
N ASP A 167 5.02 -12.12 5.08
CA ASP A 167 4.00 -12.57 4.13
C ASP A 167 4.60 -12.81 2.75
N GLN A 168 5.49 -11.92 2.29
CA GLN A 168 6.18 -12.06 1.01
C GLN A 168 7.11 -13.27 0.99
N VAL A 169 7.87 -13.50 2.06
CA VAL A 169 8.70 -14.71 2.22
C VAL A 169 7.82 -15.96 2.21
N THR A 170 6.72 -15.96 2.98
CA THR A 170 5.74 -17.04 3.02
C THR A 170 5.18 -17.38 1.63
N HIS A 171 4.88 -16.36 0.82
CA HIS A 171 4.38 -16.55 -0.54
C HIS A 171 5.43 -17.16 -1.48
N LEU A 172 6.68 -16.67 -1.43
CA LEU A 172 7.77 -17.20 -2.24
C LEU A 172 8.06 -18.66 -1.90
N ILE A 173 8.14 -19.00 -0.61
CA ILE A 173 8.33 -20.38 -0.15
C ILE A 173 7.16 -21.26 -0.59
N ARG A 174 5.90 -20.83 -0.39
CA ARG A 174 4.73 -21.63 -0.80
C ARG A 174 4.66 -21.83 -2.32
N ALA A 175 5.01 -20.82 -3.12
CA ALA A 175 5.11 -20.97 -4.56
C ALA A 175 6.15 -22.03 -4.95
N ALA A 176 7.32 -21.98 -4.32
CA ALA A 176 8.37 -22.97 -4.53
C ALA A 176 7.95 -24.39 -4.09
N LEU A 177 7.22 -24.53 -2.98
CA LEU A 177 6.64 -25.81 -2.57
C LEU A 177 5.73 -26.41 -3.64
N PHE A 178 4.96 -25.59 -4.37
CA PHE A 178 4.13 -26.08 -5.47
C PHE A 178 4.95 -26.61 -6.65
N GLU A 179 6.13 -26.05 -6.92
CA GLU A 179 7.04 -26.55 -7.96
C GLU A 179 7.56 -27.95 -7.65
N ASP A 180 7.74 -28.27 -6.36
CA ASP A 180 8.18 -29.58 -5.91
C ASP A 180 7.08 -30.65 -5.99
N THR A 181 5.83 -30.28 -6.28
CA THR A 181 4.70 -31.24 -6.27
C THR A 181 4.66 -32.11 -7.52
N THR A 182 4.41 -33.40 -7.31
CA THR A 182 4.33 -34.41 -8.36
C THR A 182 2.96 -35.05 -8.44
N ASN A 183 2.02 -34.78 -7.53
CA ASN A 183 0.69 -35.36 -7.56
C ASN A 183 -0.33 -34.48 -6.82
N ALA A 184 -1.61 -34.86 -6.86
CA ALA A 184 -2.67 -34.09 -6.22
C ALA A 184 -2.51 -34.03 -4.68
N SER A 185 -2.00 -35.10 -4.05
CA SER A 185 -1.71 -35.11 -2.60
C SER A 185 -0.68 -34.04 -2.24
N GLU A 186 0.45 -34.04 -2.93
CA GLU A 186 1.55 -33.12 -2.65
C GLU A 186 1.16 -31.67 -2.89
N ARG A 187 0.30 -31.38 -3.87
CA ARG A 187 -0.26 -30.03 -4.05
C ARG A 187 -1.13 -29.59 -2.88
N MET A 188 -1.90 -30.49 -2.30
CA MET A 188 -2.63 -30.19 -1.05
C MET A 188 -1.63 -30.02 0.09
N GLY A 189 -0.57 -30.82 0.14
CA GLY A 189 0.53 -30.69 1.10
C GLY A 189 1.17 -29.31 1.04
N ALA A 190 1.58 -28.84 -0.14
CA ALA A 190 2.15 -27.50 -0.35
C ALA A 190 1.15 -26.38 -0.01
N GLY A 191 -0.11 -26.54 -0.40
CA GLY A 191 -1.16 -25.56 -0.14
C GLY A 191 -1.55 -25.43 1.35
N LEU A 192 -1.53 -26.55 2.08
CA LEU A 192 -1.89 -26.63 3.50
C LEU A 192 -0.70 -26.53 4.43
N ALA A 193 0.54 -26.52 3.90
CA ALA A 193 1.74 -26.37 4.69
C ALA A 193 1.65 -25.10 5.52
N GLU A 194 1.80 -25.27 6.84
CA GLU A 194 1.91 -24.17 7.78
C GLU A 194 3.33 -23.63 7.66
N ILE A 195 3.44 -22.34 7.30
CA ILE A 195 4.73 -21.68 7.11
C ILE A 195 4.80 -20.58 8.16
N TRP A 196 5.71 -20.74 9.11
CA TRP A 196 5.99 -19.74 10.12
C TRP A 196 7.31 -19.03 9.80
N VAL A 197 7.32 -17.71 9.96
CA VAL A 197 8.47 -16.85 9.66
C VAL A 197 8.80 -16.02 10.89
N ASP A 198 10.03 -16.15 11.40
CA ASP A 198 10.49 -15.39 12.56
C ASP A 198 10.86 -13.94 12.22
N ASP A 199 11.41 -13.21 13.18
CA ASP A 199 11.81 -11.81 12.99
C ASP A 199 13.10 -11.65 12.18
N ASP A 200 13.93 -12.69 12.12
CA ASP A 200 15.13 -12.80 11.28
C ASP A 200 14.83 -13.40 9.89
N LEU A 201 13.54 -13.62 9.61
CA LEU A 201 12.98 -14.25 8.42
C LEU A 201 13.26 -15.74 8.25
N ASN A 202 13.82 -16.44 9.24
CA ASN A 202 13.95 -17.90 9.21
C ASN A 202 12.58 -18.57 9.13
N VAL A 203 12.53 -19.69 8.41
CA VAL A 203 11.30 -20.32 8.00
C VAL A 203 11.17 -21.70 8.61
N VAL A 204 10.04 -21.98 9.25
CA VAL A 204 9.64 -23.34 9.61
C VAL A 204 8.48 -23.76 8.71
N VAL A 205 8.64 -24.86 7.97
CA VAL A 205 7.59 -25.45 7.14
C VAL A 205 7.10 -26.74 7.79
N SER A 206 5.85 -26.72 8.23
CA SER A 206 5.16 -27.87 8.81
C SER A 206 4.25 -28.54 7.78
N PHE A 207 4.60 -29.77 7.39
CA PHE A 207 3.78 -30.59 6.50
C PHE A 207 2.84 -31.49 7.27
N LYS A 208 1.68 -31.79 6.67
CA LYS A 208 0.81 -32.88 7.14
C LYS A 208 1.27 -34.18 6.50
N ASP A 209 1.53 -35.18 7.32
CA ASP A 209 2.01 -36.53 6.96
C ASP A 209 1.17 -37.23 5.86
N HIS A 210 -0.13 -36.96 5.82
CA HIS A 210 -1.03 -37.55 4.82
C HIS A 210 -0.88 -36.98 3.41
N TYR A 211 -0.29 -35.79 3.25
CA TYR A 211 -0.25 -35.09 1.97
C TYR A 211 1.16 -34.95 1.39
N TRP A 212 2.18 -34.85 2.24
CA TRP A 212 3.58 -34.75 1.82
C TRP A 212 4.38 -35.97 2.30
N PRO A 213 5.13 -36.65 1.43
CA PRO A 213 5.94 -37.80 1.84
C PRO A 213 7.02 -37.40 2.85
N GLU A 214 7.18 -38.19 3.91
CA GLU A 214 8.15 -37.93 5.00
C GLU A 214 9.61 -37.91 4.50
N ASP A 215 9.92 -38.70 3.47
CA ASP A 215 11.24 -38.82 2.86
C ASP A 215 11.49 -37.82 1.71
N LYS A 216 10.53 -36.94 1.42
CA LYS A 216 10.62 -35.99 0.31
C LYS A 216 11.07 -34.61 0.78
N GLU A 217 12.25 -34.20 0.31
CA GLU A 217 12.73 -32.83 0.48
C GLU A 217 12.08 -31.86 -0.54
N PRO A 218 11.63 -30.67 -0.10
CA PRO A 218 11.17 -29.60 -0.98
C PRO A 218 12.35 -28.82 -1.57
N VAL A 219 12.98 -29.38 -2.61
CA VAL A 219 14.22 -28.86 -3.22
C VAL A 219 14.09 -27.43 -3.74
N ALA A 220 12.97 -27.07 -4.37
CA ALA A 220 12.75 -25.72 -4.87
C ALA A 220 12.61 -24.72 -3.71
N ALA A 221 11.87 -25.07 -2.65
CA ALA A 221 11.72 -24.20 -1.48
C ALA A 221 13.05 -23.97 -0.76
N ILE A 222 13.88 -25.01 -0.60
CA ILE A 222 15.23 -24.90 -0.02
C ILE A 222 16.10 -23.96 -0.86
N LYS A 223 16.05 -24.05 -2.19
CA LYS A 223 16.80 -23.16 -3.08
C LYS A 223 16.35 -21.71 -2.97
N VAL A 224 15.04 -21.46 -2.86
CA VAL A 224 14.51 -20.11 -2.67
C VAL A 224 14.98 -19.54 -1.33
N ALA A 225 14.91 -20.30 -0.23
CA ALA A 225 15.42 -19.88 1.07
C ALA A 225 16.92 -19.51 1.00
N ALA A 226 17.74 -20.35 0.34
CA ALA A 226 19.16 -20.07 0.15
C ALA A 226 19.44 -18.80 -0.67
N LEU A 227 18.65 -18.51 -1.71
CA LEU A 227 18.77 -17.27 -2.49
C LEU A 227 18.40 -16.02 -1.67
N LEU A 228 17.48 -16.17 -0.72
CA LEU A 228 17.10 -15.11 0.21
C LEU A 228 18.08 -14.98 1.39
N GLY A 229 19.03 -15.92 1.55
CA GLY A 229 19.95 -15.97 2.68
C GLY A 229 19.27 -16.36 4.00
N ILE A 230 18.21 -17.17 3.92
CA ILE A 230 17.32 -17.53 5.02
C ILE A 230 17.48 -19.01 5.38
N GLU A 231 17.46 -19.36 6.67
CA GLU A 231 17.43 -20.75 7.12
C GLU A 231 16.01 -21.33 7.04
N ILE A 232 15.90 -22.61 6.68
CA ILE A 232 14.63 -23.33 6.55
C ILE A 232 14.67 -24.64 7.34
N ASP A 233 13.71 -24.81 8.23
CA ASP A 233 13.47 -26.02 9.00
C ASP A 233 12.20 -26.72 8.52
N LEU A 234 12.26 -28.05 8.46
CA LEU A 234 11.16 -28.89 7.98
C LEU A 234 10.64 -29.74 9.13
N GLU A 235 9.33 -29.68 9.34
CA GLU A 235 8.64 -30.44 10.38
C GLU A 235 7.43 -31.19 9.80
N VAL A 236 7.04 -32.27 10.48
CA VAL A 236 5.85 -33.05 10.14
C VAL A 236 4.87 -32.98 11.31
N THR A 237 3.64 -32.56 11.04
CA THR A 237 2.54 -32.59 11.99
C THR A 237 1.56 -33.73 11.66
N TRP A 238 1.27 -34.55 12.67
CA TRP A 238 0.20 -35.53 12.60
C TRP A 238 -1.14 -34.85 12.83
N SER A 239 -2.06 -34.99 11.87
CA SER A 239 -3.42 -34.47 12.01
C SER A 239 -4.41 -35.39 11.33
N ASN A 240 -5.63 -35.47 11.86
CA ASN A 240 -6.71 -36.18 11.15
C ASN A 240 -7.14 -35.32 9.95
N PRO A 241 -6.91 -35.77 8.71
CA PRO A 241 -7.20 -34.96 7.54
C PRO A 241 -8.72 -34.94 7.33
N LEU A 242 -9.27 -33.75 7.06
CA LEU A 242 -10.70 -33.58 6.84
C LEU A 242 -11.20 -34.27 5.54
N PHE A 243 -10.28 -34.66 4.64
CA PHE A 243 -10.61 -35.18 3.30
C PHE A 243 -9.50 -36.05 2.66
N ALA A 244 -8.53 -36.58 3.40
CA ALA A 244 -7.54 -37.49 2.82
C ALA A 244 -8.06 -38.93 2.81
N TRP A 245 -7.93 -39.58 1.66
CA TRP A 245 -8.10 -41.03 1.54
C TRP A 245 -6.74 -41.67 1.29
N PRO A 246 -6.31 -42.70 2.06
CA PRO A 246 -4.98 -43.27 1.93
C PRO A 246 -4.63 -43.69 0.50
N GLY A 247 -3.50 -43.19 -0.02
CA GLY A 247 -2.97 -43.55 -1.36
C GLY A 247 -3.76 -43.01 -2.55
N LEU A 248 -4.80 -42.21 -2.34
CA LEU A 248 -5.64 -41.70 -3.44
C LEU A 248 -5.06 -40.44 -4.10
N GLY A 249 -4.38 -39.61 -3.31
CA GLY A 249 -3.73 -38.40 -3.80
C GLY A 249 -2.53 -38.66 -4.71
N THR A 250 -1.95 -39.86 -4.64
CA THR A 250 -0.73 -40.25 -5.36
C THR A 250 -0.99 -40.84 -6.75
N VAL A 251 -2.24 -41.19 -7.09
CA VAL A 251 -2.59 -41.83 -8.38
C VAL A 251 -2.97 -40.84 -9.49
N THR A 252 -3.05 -39.54 -9.20
CA THR A 252 -3.42 -38.53 -10.19
C THR A 252 -2.72 -37.19 -9.97
N HIS A 253 -2.45 -36.51 -11.08
CA HIS A 253 -1.98 -35.12 -11.13
C HIS A 253 -3.14 -34.12 -11.31
N SER A 254 -4.40 -34.55 -11.32
CA SER A 254 -5.56 -33.67 -11.53
C SER A 254 -6.36 -33.53 -10.24
N THR A 255 -6.53 -32.28 -9.78
CA THR A 255 -7.38 -32.01 -8.60
C THR A 255 -8.84 -32.39 -8.86
N VAL A 256 -9.31 -32.22 -10.10
CA VAL A 256 -10.67 -32.62 -10.49
C VAL A 256 -10.83 -34.14 -10.40
N GLU A 257 -9.84 -34.89 -10.89
CA GLU A 257 -9.86 -36.35 -10.83
C GLU A 257 -9.73 -36.85 -9.38
N TYR A 258 -8.85 -36.25 -8.59
CA TYR A 258 -8.73 -36.54 -7.16
C TYR A 258 -10.07 -36.34 -6.44
N THR A 259 -10.74 -35.21 -6.67
CA THR A 259 -12.05 -34.93 -6.06
C THR A 259 -13.08 -35.97 -6.46
N ARG A 260 -13.11 -36.40 -7.73
CA ARG A 260 -14.00 -37.49 -8.17
C ARG A 260 -13.69 -38.79 -7.45
N LEU A 261 -12.44 -39.22 -7.45
CA LEU A 261 -11.99 -40.45 -6.80
C LEU A 261 -12.30 -40.43 -5.30
N MET A 262 -12.09 -39.29 -4.64
CA MET A 262 -12.37 -39.11 -3.23
C MET A 262 -13.87 -39.26 -2.97
N LEU A 263 -14.73 -38.57 -3.73
CA LEU A 263 -16.18 -38.69 -3.59
C LEU A 263 -16.65 -40.13 -3.82
N ASP A 264 -16.08 -40.85 -4.79
CA ASP A 264 -16.40 -42.25 -5.05
C ASP A 264 -15.95 -43.14 -3.87
N ALA A 265 -14.73 -42.95 -3.34
CA ALA A 265 -14.24 -43.69 -2.19
C ALA A 265 -15.12 -43.49 -0.94
N TYR A 266 -15.50 -42.24 -0.65
CA TYR A 266 -16.40 -41.93 0.47
C TYR A 266 -17.82 -42.49 0.27
N ARG A 267 -18.33 -42.57 -0.97
CA ARG A 267 -19.63 -43.22 -1.26
C ARG A 267 -19.58 -44.73 -1.07
N SER A 268 -18.48 -45.36 -1.48
CA SER A 268 -18.31 -46.82 -1.44
C SER A 268 -17.91 -47.35 -0.06
N HIS A 269 -17.23 -46.54 0.75
CA HIS A 269 -16.61 -46.99 1.99
C HIS A 269 -16.88 -46.09 3.20
N GLY A 270 -17.52 -44.93 3.02
CA GLY A 270 -17.91 -44.06 4.12
C GLY A 270 -19.07 -44.69 4.92
N THR A 271 -18.96 -44.65 6.24
CA THR A 271 -20.03 -45.09 7.14
C THR A 271 -21.25 -44.19 6.93
N VAL A 272 -22.28 -44.69 6.25
CA VAL A 272 -23.55 -43.97 6.10
C VAL A 272 -24.27 -44.01 7.45
N GLU A 273 -24.07 -42.99 8.29
CA GLU A 273 -25.09 -42.69 9.30
C GLU A 273 -26.38 -42.31 8.57
N LYS A 274 -27.35 -43.21 8.58
CA LYS A 274 -28.71 -42.94 8.07
C LYS A 274 -29.32 -41.81 8.89
N THR A 275 -29.20 -40.58 8.40
CA THR A 275 -30.02 -39.47 8.86
C THR A 275 -31.49 -39.82 8.68
N ARG A 276 -32.26 -39.70 9.77
CA ARG A 276 -33.71 -39.92 9.83
C ARG A 276 -34.41 -39.15 8.70
N LYS A 277 -35.39 -39.81 8.06
CA LYS A 277 -36.24 -39.27 6.97
C LYS A 277 -36.72 -37.84 7.26
N PRO A 278 -36.78 -36.96 6.24
CA PRO A 278 -37.47 -35.68 6.36
C PRO A 278 -38.99 -35.87 6.48
N ILE A 279 -39.60 -35.04 7.31
CA ILE A 279 -41.05 -34.88 7.46
C ILE A 279 -41.60 -34.34 6.13
N THR A 280 -42.58 -35.02 5.55
CA THR A 280 -43.33 -34.56 4.38
C THR A 280 -44.21 -33.36 4.77
N PRO A 281 -44.26 -32.26 4.00
CA PRO A 281 -45.25 -31.22 4.20
C PRO A 281 -46.63 -31.72 3.73
N GLN A 282 -47.66 -31.50 4.56
CA GLN A 282 -49.06 -31.67 4.17
C GLN A 282 -49.38 -30.69 3.03
N SER A 283 -49.80 -31.23 1.89
CA SER A 283 -50.58 -30.49 0.89
C SER A 283 -52.07 -30.68 1.20
N GLU A 284 -52.77 -29.56 1.30
CA GLU A 284 -54.20 -29.41 1.51
C GLU A 284 -55.07 -30.31 0.61
N LEU A 285 -56.14 -30.84 1.19
CA LEU A 285 -57.35 -31.24 0.48
C LEU A 285 -58.56 -30.80 1.34
N LEU A 286 -59.25 -29.76 0.82
CA LEU A 286 -60.61 -29.29 1.13
C LEU A 286 -60.87 -28.63 2.49
#